data_AF-A0A0B0N7E6-F1
#
_entry.id   AF-A0A0B0N7E6-F1
#
_cell.length_a   1.000
_cell.length_b   1.000
_cell.length_c   1.000
_cell.angle_alpha   90.00
_cell.angle_beta   90.00
_cell.angle_gamma   90.00
#
_symmetry.space_group_name_H-M   'P 1'
#
loop_
_entity.id
_entity.type
_entity.pdbx_description
1 polymer ?
#
loop_
_entity_poly.entity_id
_entity_poly.type
_entity_poly.pdbx_seq_one_letter_code
_entity_poly.pdbx_strand_id
1 'polypeptide(L)'
;MGEALGSSTAIDSSNIGFQLLKKHGWKEGTGLGVSEQGRLEPVQAYVKNNKKGLGAEKKRKNPKPSDPPDSKPKNDEEQKTTKKTKALSKRMRKMQEREKQMQEKEFERAFFREFWPDNV
;
A
#
# COMPACT_ATOMS: atom_id res chain seq x y z
N MET A 1 7.37 1.68 -14.35
CA MET A 1 6.42 2.10 -15.40
C MET A 1 5.09 1.48 -15.05
N GLY A 2 4.00 2.24 -15.06
CA GLY A 2 2.67 1.66 -14.89
C GLY A 2 2.24 1.14 -16.25
N GLU A 3 2.18 -0.18 -16.41
CA GLU A 3 1.72 -0.81 -17.64
C GLU A 3 0.25 -0.48 -17.82
N ALA A 4 -0.06 0.23 -18.89
CA ALA A 4 -1.43 0.60 -19.23
C ALA A 4 -2.14 -0.67 -19.71
N LEU A 5 -2.89 -1.31 -18.81
CA LEU A 5 -3.92 -2.29 -19.16
C LEU A 5 -5.11 -1.55 -19.77
N GLY A 6 -4.91 -0.91 -20.93
CA GLY A 6 -6.01 -0.57 -21.81
C GLY A 6 -6.48 -1.87 -22.43
N SER A 7 -7.70 -2.32 -22.11
CA SER A 7 -8.35 -3.43 -22.80
C SER A 7 -8.49 -3.05 -24.28
N SER A 8 -7.44 -3.29 -25.05
CA SER A 8 -7.33 -2.96 -26.49
C SER A 8 -8.13 -3.95 -27.34
N THR A 9 -9.03 -4.70 -26.69
CA THR A 9 -9.82 -5.77 -27.27
C THR A 9 -11.22 -5.23 -27.48
N ALA A 10 -11.70 -5.29 -28.73
CA ALA A 10 -13.08 -4.96 -29.06
C ALA A 10 -14.07 -5.76 -28.20
N ILE A 11 -15.22 -5.15 -27.91
CA ILE A 11 -16.30 -5.81 -27.17
C ILE A 11 -16.86 -6.93 -28.03
N ASP A 12 -16.95 -8.14 -27.48
CA ASP A 12 -17.48 -9.28 -28.21
C ASP A 12 -18.97 -9.13 -28.54
N SER A 13 -19.37 -9.73 -29.67
CA SER A 13 -20.74 -9.73 -30.19
C SER A 13 -21.77 -10.45 -29.30
N SER A 14 -21.31 -11.36 -28.44
CA SER A 14 -22.16 -12.00 -27.42
C SER A 14 -22.57 -11.05 -26.29
N ASN A 15 -21.86 -9.92 -26.12
CA ASN A 15 -22.15 -8.96 -25.07
C ASN A 15 -23.48 -8.25 -25.32
N ILE A 16 -24.33 -8.20 -24.29
CA ILE A 16 -25.66 -7.58 -24.37
C ILE A 16 -25.56 -6.08 -24.73
N GLY A 17 -24.56 -5.37 -24.20
CA GLY A 17 -24.31 -3.97 -24.51
C GLY A 17 -23.93 -3.75 -25.98
N PHE A 18 -23.11 -4.65 -26.55
CA PHE A 18 -22.77 -4.61 -27.98
C PHE A 18 -24.02 -4.78 -28.85
N GLN A 19 -24.89 -5.74 -28.51
CA GLN A 19 -26.13 -5.98 -29.24
C GLN A 19 -27.09 -4.79 -29.16
N LEU A 20 -27.20 -4.16 -27.99
CA LEU A 20 -28.04 -2.96 -27.80
C LEU A 20 -27.53 -1.78 -28.62
N LEU A 21 -26.22 -1.50 -28.59
CA LEU A 21 -25.63 -0.44 -29.39
C LEU A 21 -25.92 -0.66 -30.88
N LYS A 22 -25.69 -1.87 -31.38
CA LYS A 22 -25.97 -2.23 -32.78
C LYS A 22 -27.45 -2.06 -33.15
N LYS A 23 -28.37 -2.46 -32.26
CA LYS A 23 -29.83 -2.26 -32.45
C LYS A 23 -30.22 -0.79 -32.54
N HIS A 24 -29.52 0.08 -31.82
CA HIS A 24 -29.74 1.54 -31.84
C HIS A 24 -28.96 2.26 -32.96
N GLY A 25 -28.41 1.52 -33.93
CA GLY A 25 -27.78 2.08 -35.12
C GLY A 25 -26.30 2.42 -34.97
N TRP A 26 -25.67 2.08 -33.84
CA TRP A 26 -24.22 2.17 -33.71
C TRP A 26 -23.53 1.10 -34.56
N LYS A 27 -22.41 1.47 -35.19
CA LYS A 27 -21.61 0.58 -36.03
C LYS A 27 -20.27 0.30 -35.35
N GLU A 28 -19.83 -0.96 -35.42
CA GLU A 28 -18.52 -1.35 -34.93
C GLU A 28 -17.42 -0.54 -35.62
N GLY A 29 -16.44 -0.07 -34.84
CA GLY A 29 -15.34 0.78 -35.33
C GLY A 29 -15.68 2.26 -35.51
N THR A 30 -16.92 2.69 -35.25
CA THR A 30 -17.32 4.10 -35.30
C THR A 30 -17.46 4.72 -33.90
N GLY A 31 -17.12 6.01 -33.80
CA GLY A 31 -17.30 6.77 -32.56
C GLY A 31 -18.77 7.05 -32.28
N LEU A 32 -19.11 7.32 -31.03
CA LEU A 32 -20.47 7.72 -30.65
C LEU A 32 -20.72 9.20 -30.98
N GLY A 33 -21.96 9.56 -31.31
CA GLY A 33 -22.38 10.94 -31.59
C GLY A 33 -22.90 11.13 -33.02
N VAL A 34 -23.51 12.30 -33.28
CA VAL A 34 -24.17 12.60 -34.57
C VAL A 34 -23.21 12.54 -35.76
N SER A 35 -21.95 12.92 -35.55
CA SER A 35 -20.89 12.90 -36.56
C SER A 35 -19.82 11.86 -36.24
N GLU A 36 -20.17 10.83 -35.47
CA GLU A 36 -19.24 9.77 -35.03
C GLU A 36 -18.00 10.32 -34.30
N GLN A 37 -18.11 11.50 -33.68
CA GLN A 37 -16.98 12.27 -33.13
C GLN A 37 -16.44 11.72 -31.79
N GLY A 38 -17.13 10.75 -31.20
CA GLY A 38 -16.76 10.14 -29.93
C GLY A 38 -15.47 9.34 -30.05
N ARG A 39 -14.74 9.23 -28.94
CA ARG A 39 -13.52 8.42 -28.88
C ARG A 39 -13.84 6.95 -29.09
N LEU A 40 -13.04 6.28 -29.93
CA LEU A 40 -13.08 4.83 -30.12
C LEU A 40 -12.52 4.08 -28.90
N GLU A 41 -11.43 4.62 -28.35
CA GLU A 41 -10.69 3.99 -27.26
C GLU A 41 -11.03 4.60 -25.89
N PRO A 42 -11.19 3.77 -24.85
CA PRO A 42 -11.47 4.22 -23.50
C PRO A 42 -10.35 5.11 -22.95
N VAL A 43 -10.70 6.00 -22.03
CA VAL A 43 -9.72 6.86 -21.36
C VAL A 43 -8.91 6.03 -20.37
N GLN A 44 -7.58 6.07 -20.49
CA GLN A 44 -6.72 5.42 -19.52
C GLN A 44 -6.80 6.13 -18.17
N ALA A 45 -7.16 5.37 -17.13
CA ALA A 45 -7.15 5.84 -15.76
C ALA A 45 -5.87 5.34 -15.04
N TYR A 46 -5.21 6.24 -14.32
CA TYR A 46 -4.07 5.89 -13.49
C TYR A 46 -4.48 5.82 -12.02
N VAL A 47 -4.36 4.63 -11.43
CA VAL A 47 -4.61 4.45 -10.00
C VAL A 47 -3.45 5.08 -9.22
N LYS A 48 -3.79 5.95 -8.26
CA LYS A 48 -2.80 6.58 -7.37
C LYS A 48 -2.58 5.71 -6.14
N ASN A 49 -1.48 4.97 -6.11
CA ASN A 49 -1.15 4.10 -4.98
C ASN A 49 -0.54 4.83 -3.76
N ASN A 50 -0.33 6.16 -3.84
CA ASN A 50 0.27 6.94 -2.76
C ASN A 50 -0.71 7.93 -2.14
N LYS A 51 -0.45 8.29 -0.87
CA LYS A 51 -1.28 9.27 -0.13
C LYS A 51 -0.72 10.70 -0.17
N LYS A 52 0.32 10.96 -0.99
CA LYS A 52 0.96 12.28 -1.06
C LYS A 52 0.08 13.26 -1.84
N GLY A 53 0.21 14.56 -1.57
CA GLY A 53 -0.46 15.61 -2.34
C GLY A 53 -0.05 15.60 -3.82
N LEU A 54 -0.89 16.20 -4.67
CA LEU A 54 -0.51 16.51 -6.05
C LEU A 54 0.70 17.47 -6.02
N GLY A 55 1.63 17.32 -6.97
CA GLY A 55 2.87 18.10 -7.02
C GLY A 55 3.97 17.68 -6.03
N ALA A 56 3.70 16.76 -5.10
CA ALA A 56 4.74 16.27 -4.19
C ALA A 56 5.87 15.56 -4.95
N GLU A 57 7.12 15.90 -4.60
CA GLU A 57 8.29 15.34 -5.26
C GLU A 57 8.30 13.81 -5.23
N LYS A 58 8.38 13.22 -6.43
CA LYS A 58 8.61 11.79 -6.61
C LYS A 58 10.09 11.55 -6.36
N LYS A 59 10.45 10.94 -5.22
CA LYS A 59 11.81 10.41 -5.05
C LYS A 59 12.06 9.43 -6.20
N ARG A 60 13.00 9.79 -7.08
CA ARG A 60 13.47 8.90 -8.15
C ARG A 60 14.03 7.67 -7.45
N LYS A 61 13.45 6.50 -7.69
CA LYS A 61 14.14 5.26 -7.36
C LYS A 61 15.30 5.21 -8.35
N ASN A 62 16.52 5.45 -7.89
CA ASN A 62 17.69 5.17 -8.72
C ASN A 62 17.60 3.69 -9.13
N PRO A 63 17.65 3.37 -10.43
CA PRO A 63 17.86 2.00 -10.83
C PRO A 63 19.22 1.59 -10.26
N LYS A 64 19.23 0.57 -9.38
CA LYS A 64 20.49 -0.05 -8.98
C LYS A 64 21.15 -0.58 -10.26
N PRO A 65 22.45 -0.34 -10.49
CA PRO A 65 23.14 -0.91 -11.64
C PRO A 65 23.04 -2.44 -11.54
N SER A 66 22.68 -3.07 -12.66
CA SER A 66 22.68 -4.51 -12.84
C SER A 66 24.11 -5.03 -12.72
N ASP A 67 24.38 -5.85 -11.71
CA ASP A 67 25.64 -6.57 -11.55
C ASP A 67 25.84 -7.59 -12.72
N PRO A 68 27.08 -7.85 -13.17
CA PRO A 68 27.39 -8.89 -14.16
C PRO A 68 27.23 -10.31 -13.58
N PRO A 69 27.09 -11.36 -14.44
CA PRO A 69 26.77 -12.71 -13.98
C PRO A 69 27.99 -13.38 -13.32
N ASP A 70 27.69 -14.24 -12.35
CA ASP A 70 28.58 -15.15 -11.61
C ASP A 70 29.44 -14.58 -10.47
N SER A 71 28.85 -14.54 -9.26
CA SER A 71 29.41 -15.19 -8.05
C SER A 71 28.56 -15.00 -6.78
N LYS A 72 27.93 -16.09 -6.32
CA LYS A 72 27.42 -16.39 -4.95
C LYS A 72 26.37 -15.45 -4.29
N PRO A 73 25.48 -16.01 -3.45
CA PRO A 73 24.25 -15.33 -3.02
C PRO A 73 24.49 -14.36 -1.86
N LYS A 74 24.06 -13.09 -1.99
CA LYS A 74 23.87 -12.21 -0.82
C LYS A 74 22.66 -11.28 -0.97
N ASN A 75 21.86 -11.28 0.10
CA ASN A 75 20.95 -10.23 0.60
C ASN A 75 19.47 -10.20 0.19
N ASP A 76 18.73 -11.19 0.72
CA ASP A 76 17.33 -11.04 1.18
C ASP A 76 17.22 -10.52 2.65
N GLU A 77 18.32 -10.06 3.27
CA GLU A 77 18.36 -9.74 4.71
C GLU A 77 17.86 -8.34 5.08
N GLU A 78 17.89 -7.35 4.18
CA GLU A 78 17.67 -5.94 4.57
C GLU A 78 16.19 -5.58 4.86
N GLN A 79 15.23 -6.36 4.33
CA GLN A 79 13.81 -6.17 4.64
C GLN A 79 13.32 -6.97 5.86
N LYS A 80 14.03 -8.05 6.25
CA LYS A 80 13.74 -8.80 7.47
C LYS A 80 14.31 -8.11 8.71
N THR A 81 15.49 -7.49 8.62
CA THR A 81 16.13 -6.81 9.77
C THR A 81 15.30 -5.62 10.26
N THR A 82 14.80 -4.76 9.37
CA THR A 82 14.01 -3.57 9.78
C THR A 82 12.64 -3.87 10.40
N LYS A 83 11.98 -4.97 10.00
CA LYS A 83 10.74 -5.43 10.64
C LYS A 83 11.01 -6.13 11.97
N LYS A 84 12.06 -6.96 12.05
CA LYS A 84 12.47 -7.64 13.28
C LYS A 84 12.96 -6.66 14.35
N THR A 85 13.75 -5.65 14.00
CA THR A 85 14.24 -4.62 14.95
C THR A 85 13.10 -3.79 15.54
N LYS A 86 12.10 -3.41 14.71
CA LYS A 86 10.89 -2.71 15.19
C LYS A 86 10.02 -3.58 16.10
N ALA A 87 9.88 -4.87 15.81
CA ALA A 87 9.14 -5.80 16.65
C ALA A 87 9.83 -6.05 18.00
N LEU A 88 11.16 -6.19 18.01
CA LEU A 88 11.97 -6.31 19.22
C LEU A 88 11.86 -5.05 20.09
N SER A 89 11.92 -3.86 19.48
CA SER A 89 11.74 -2.57 20.18
C SER A 89 10.37 -2.46 20.85
N LYS A 90 9.29 -2.86 20.18
CA LYS A 90 7.93 -2.82 20.75
C LYS A 90 7.77 -3.78 21.93
N ARG A 91 8.40 -4.97 21.86
CA ARG A 91 8.37 -5.96 22.93
C ARG A 91 9.18 -5.51 24.15
N MET A 92 10.35 -4.91 23.94
CA MET A 92 11.20 -4.37 25.00
C MET A 92 10.53 -3.20 25.73
N ARG A 93 9.91 -2.27 25.00
CA ARG A 93 9.16 -1.15 25.60
C ARG A 93 7.98 -1.64 26.47
N LYS A 94 7.22 -2.65 26.01
CA LYS A 94 6.11 -3.22 26.76
C LYS A 94 6.56 -3.99 28.01
N MET A 95 7.78 -4.54 28.00
CA MET A 95 8.37 -5.21 29.16
C MET A 95 8.81 -4.19 30.22
N GLN A 96 9.53 -3.14 29.82
CA GLN A 96 9.95 -2.05 30.71
C GLN A 96 8.77 -1.33 31.36
N GLU A 97 7.68 -1.13 30.63
CA GLU A 97 6.48 -0.49 31.18
C GLU A 97 5.80 -1.35 32.27
N ARG A 98 5.75 -2.67 32.08
CA ARG A 98 5.23 -3.58 33.12
C ARG A 98 6.13 -3.64 34.34
N GLU A 99 7.44 -3.65 34.13
CA GLU A 99 8.41 -3.64 35.21
C GLU A 99 8.33 -2.34 36.01
N LYS A 100 8.25 -1.19 35.34
CA LYS A 100 8.03 0.12 35.97
C LYS A 100 6.70 0.17 36.73
N GLN A 101 5.64 -0.38 36.17
CA GLN A 101 4.34 -0.47 36.85
C GLN A 101 4.40 -1.38 38.08
N MET A 102 5.15 -2.49 38.02
CA MET A 102 5.37 -3.36 39.17
C MET A 102 6.20 -2.64 40.24
N GLN A 103 7.27 -1.94 39.86
CA GLN A 103 8.08 -1.12 40.77
C GLN A 103 7.28 0.01 41.38
N GLU A 104 6.43 0.70 40.64
CA GLU A 104 5.56 1.76 41.18
C GLU A 104 4.53 1.19 42.16
N LYS A 105 3.92 0.04 41.85
CA LYS A 105 3.02 -0.65 42.79
C LYS A 105 3.73 -1.14 44.04
N GLU A 106 4.95 -1.66 43.89
CA GLU A 106 5.76 -2.13 45.01
C GLU A 106 6.25 -0.96 45.85
N PHE A 107 6.65 0.15 45.21
CA PHE A 107 7.00 1.41 45.86
C PHE A 107 5.79 1.97 46.60
N GLU A 108 4.62 2.07 45.98
CA GLU A 108 3.40 2.57 46.62
C GLU A 108 3.02 1.70 47.81
N ARG A 109 3.04 0.38 47.65
CA ARG A 109 2.78 -0.56 48.75
C ARG A 109 3.81 -0.47 49.87
N ALA A 110 5.09 -0.29 49.55
CA ALA A 110 6.16 -0.11 50.55
C ALA A 110 6.05 1.25 51.24
N PHE A 111 5.78 2.31 50.49
CA PHE A 111 5.60 3.68 50.95
C PHE A 111 4.41 3.79 51.90
N PHE A 112 3.26 3.21 51.55
CA PHE A 112 2.10 3.17 52.45
C PHE A 112 2.37 2.36 53.72
N ARG A 113 3.06 1.22 53.62
CA ARG A 113 3.46 0.43 54.79
C ARG A 113 4.37 1.22 55.74
N GLU A 114 5.26 2.05 55.19
CA GLU A 114 6.28 2.75 55.96
C GLU A 114 5.79 4.10 56.51
N PHE A 115 4.91 4.79 55.78
CA PHE A 115 4.46 6.14 56.12
C PHE A 115 3.04 6.18 56.72
N TRP A 116 2.19 5.17 56.48
CA TRP A 116 0.78 5.12 56.93
C TRP A 116 0.35 3.70 57.39
N PRO A 117 0.89 3.19 58.51
CA PRO A 117 0.72 1.79 58.93
C PRO A 117 -0.70 1.39 59.37
N ASP A 118 -1.57 2.34 59.75
CA ASP A 118 -2.87 2.06 60.36
C ASP A 118 -4.03 1.83 59.36
N ASN A 119 -3.78 1.84 58.04
CA ASN A 119 -4.82 1.76 57.01
C ASN A 119 -4.60 0.64 55.96
N VAL A 120 -3.89 -0.44 56.38
CA VAL A 120 -3.75 -1.72 55.67
C VAL A 120 -4.42 -2.84 56.47
#